data_AF-A0A7D5T8M2-F1
#
_entry.id   AF-A0A7D5T8M2-F1
#
_cell.length_a   1.000
_cell.length_b   1.000
_cell.length_c   1.000
_cell.angle_alpha   90.00
_cell.angle_beta   90.00
_cell.angle_gamma   90.00
#
_symmetry.space_group_name_H-M   'P 1'
#
loop_
_entity.id
_entity.type
_entity.pdbx_description
1 polymer ?
#
loop_
_entity_poly.entity_id
_entity_poly.type
_entity_poly.pdbx_seq_one_letter_code
_entity_poly.pdbx_strand_id
1 'polypeptide(L)'
;MNFTIKEAPGIGVEMANVKKIVDLKDREEVTMEVEVVKIFAPREFIRKDGRPGKVRNIMVKDDTGDCRLALWDDDTDLIERLGITVGSRLRCQDCYVKQTDYGTDVGKGKKGSIALI
;
A
#
# COMPACT_ATOMS: atom_id res chain seq x y z
N MET A 1 -41.75 21.68 -9.74
CA MET A 1 -41.36 20.68 -10.75
C MET A 1 -39.96 20.22 -10.39
N ASN A 2 -39.84 19.03 -9.81
CA ASN A 2 -38.54 18.49 -9.38
C ASN A 2 -37.99 17.63 -10.52
N PHE A 3 -36.86 18.05 -11.09
CA PHE A 3 -36.11 17.23 -12.05
C PHE A 3 -35.13 16.36 -11.27
N THR A 4 -35.46 15.08 -11.14
CA THR A 4 -34.52 14.04 -10.70
C THR A 4 -33.57 13.74 -11.84
N ILE A 5 -32.30 14.12 -11.72
CA ILE A 5 -31.24 13.67 -12.62
C ILE A 5 -30.88 12.24 -12.20
N LYS A 6 -31.19 11.26 -13.06
CA LYS A 6 -30.61 9.91 -12.96
C LYS A 6 -29.24 9.96 -13.61
N GLU A 7 -28.18 9.77 -12.84
CA GLU A 7 -26.86 9.52 -13.41
C GLU A 7 -26.86 8.12 -14.04
N ALA A 8 -26.57 8.07 -15.35
CA ALA A 8 -26.33 6.84 -16.08
C ALA A 8 -24.89 6.35 -15.79
N PRO A 9 -24.62 5.03 -15.80
CA PRO A 9 -23.28 4.52 -15.56
C PRO A 9 -22.41 4.82 -16.78
N GLY A 10 -21.62 5.89 -16.69
CA GLY A 10 -20.55 6.16 -17.62
C GLY A 10 -19.45 5.12 -17.45
N ILE A 11 -18.97 4.57 -18.56
CA ILE A 11 -17.73 3.80 -18.63
C ILE A 11 -16.59 4.80 -18.36
N GLY A 12 -16.35 5.07 -17.08
CA GLY A 12 -15.27 5.90 -16.59
C GLY A 12 -14.04 5.05 -16.42
N VAL A 13 -12.94 5.45 -17.03
CA VAL A 13 -11.60 5.02 -16.60
C VAL A 13 -11.51 5.47 -15.14
N GLU A 14 -11.61 4.53 -14.20
CA GLU A 14 -11.59 4.85 -12.78
C GLU A 14 -10.24 5.49 -12.47
N MET A 15 -10.22 6.80 -12.26
CA MET A 15 -9.11 7.44 -11.54
C MET A 15 -9.05 6.71 -10.21
N ALA A 16 -8.07 5.83 -10.01
CA ALA A 16 -8.01 4.95 -8.84
C ALA A 16 -8.28 5.78 -7.59
N ASN A 17 -9.46 5.57 -6.98
CA ASN A 17 -9.92 6.39 -5.88
C ASN A 17 -8.95 6.17 -4.72
N VAL A 18 -8.28 7.24 -4.29
CA VAL A 18 -7.37 7.20 -3.15
C VAL A 18 -8.22 6.94 -1.91
N LYS A 19 -7.99 5.79 -1.27
CA LYS A 19 -8.72 5.35 -0.08
C LYS A 19 -7.90 5.66 1.18
N LYS A 20 -8.60 6.00 2.25
CA LYS A 20 -8.02 6.28 3.56
C LYS A 20 -7.70 4.99 4.33
N ILE A 21 -6.70 5.05 5.22
CA ILE A 21 -6.27 3.89 6.02
C ILE A 21 -7.40 3.32 6.87
N VAL A 22 -8.22 4.18 7.48
CA VAL A 22 -9.34 3.74 8.35
C VAL A 22 -10.39 2.91 7.60
N ASP A 23 -10.53 3.10 6.30
CA ASP A 23 -11.54 2.42 5.48
C ASP A 23 -11.04 1.12 4.86
N LEU A 24 -9.78 0.74 5.11
CA LEU A 24 -9.16 -0.45 4.52
C LEU A 24 -9.80 -1.74 5.06
N LYS A 25 -10.12 -2.64 4.14
CA LYS A 25 -10.78 -3.93 4.37
C LYS A 25 -9.83 -5.07 4.02
N ASP A 26 -9.95 -6.16 4.75
CA ASP A 26 -9.15 -7.36 4.48
C ASP A 26 -9.36 -7.88 3.04
N ARG A 27 -8.26 -8.31 2.42
CA ARG A 27 -8.21 -8.92 1.08
C ARG A 27 -8.69 -8.03 -0.08
N GLU A 28 -8.63 -6.71 0.05
CA GLU A 28 -8.98 -5.79 -1.04
C GLU A 28 -7.73 -5.21 -1.74
N GLU A 29 -7.90 -4.70 -2.96
CA GLU A 29 -6.89 -3.91 -3.67
C GLU A 29 -7.23 -2.42 -3.51
N VAL A 30 -6.24 -1.60 -3.15
CA VAL A 30 -6.42 -0.17 -2.88
C VAL A 30 -5.34 0.68 -3.51
N THR A 31 -5.70 1.94 -3.77
CA THR A 31 -4.74 3.02 -3.95
C THR A 31 -4.79 3.92 -2.72
N MET A 32 -3.65 4.25 -2.12
CA MET A 32 -3.56 5.13 -0.96
C MET A 32 -2.36 6.08 -1.06
N GLU A 33 -2.45 7.23 -0.37
CA GLU A 33 -1.36 8.19 -0.24
C GLU A 33 -1.01 8.36 1.23
N VAL A 34 0.27 8.18 1.55
CA VAL A 34 0.73 8.04 2.93
C VAL A 34 2.09 8.69 3.14
N GLU A 35 2.40 9.04 4.38
CA GLU A 35 3.71 9.54 4.80
C GLU A 35 4.49 8.45 5.54
N VAL A 36 5.78 8.31 5.23
CA VAL A 36 6.67 7.37 5.90
C VAL A 36 7.02 7.86 7.30
N VAL A 37 6.70 7.06 8.31
CA VAL A 37 6.98 7.35 9.72
C VAL A 37 8.22 6.62 10.20
N LYS A 38 8.42 5.38 9.75
CA LYS A 38 9.54 4.55 10.19
C LYS A 38 9.90 3.50 9.15
N ILE A 39 11.18 3.34 8.89
CA ILE A 39 11.70 2.28 8.01
C ILE A 39 12.41 1.25 8.89
N PHE A 40 11.99 -0.02 8.82
CA PHE A 40 12.65 -1.10 9.53
C PHE A 40 13.76 -1.72 8.67
N ALA A 41 14.71 -2.39 9.31
CA ALA A 41 15.72 -3.17 8.61
C ALA A 41 15.07 -4.35 7.86
N PRO A 42 15.59 -4.75 6.69
CA PRO A 42 15.12 -5.95 6.02
C PRO A 42 15.45 -7.19 6.87
N ARG A 43 14.55 -8.17 6.81
CA ARG A 43 14.68 -9.47 7.46
C ARG A 43 14.72 -10.55 6.39
N GLU A 44 15.74 -11.39 6.47
CA GLU A 44 15.90 -12.57 5.60
C GLU A 44 15.47 -13.84 6.32
N PHE A 45 14.95 -14.81 5.56
CA PHE A 45 14.49 -16.10 6.07
C PHE A 45 14.50 -17.15 4.96
N ILE A 46 14.45 -18.43 5.35
CA ILE A 46 14.28 -19.55 4.42
C ILE A 46 12.79 -19.92 4.35
N ARG A 47 12.25 -19.99 3.13
CA ARG A 47 10.86 -20.38 2.87
C ARG A 47 10.68 -21.89 3.03
N LYS A 48 9.42 -22.33 3.10
CA LYS A 48 9.06 -23.76 3.18
C LYS A 48 9.58 -24.58 1.99
N ASP A 49 9.77 -23.95 0.84
CA ASP A 49 10.30 -24.56 -0.39
C ASP A 49 11.84 -24.49 -0.48
N GLY A 50 12.52 -24.06 0.60
CA GLY A 50 13.99 -23.94 0.66
C GLY A 50 14.56 -22.70 -0.01
N ARG A 51 13.76 -21.88 -0.69
CA ARG A 51 14.24 -20.64 -1.31
C ARG A 51 14.44 -19.54 -0.28
N PRO A 52 15.43 -18.63 -0.47
CA PRO A 52 15.53 -17.44 0.35
C PRO A 52 14.30 -16.55 0.16
N GLY A 53 13.89 -15.87 1.22
CA GLY A 53 12.88 -14.83 1.21
C GLY A 53 13.39 -13.62 2.00
N LYS A 54 13.00 -12.43 1.55
CA LYS A 54 13.33 -11.16 2.20
C LYS A 54 12.06 -10.37 2.41
N VAL A 55 11.90 -9.75 3.57
CA VAL A 55 10.79 -8.84 3.85
C VAL A 55 11.31 -7.59 4.53
N ARG A 56 10.76 -6.44 4.18
CA ARG A 56 11.05 -5.18 4.84
C ARG A 56 9.76 -4.44 5.10
N ASN A 57 9.55 -4.08 6.35
CA ASN A 57 8.37 -3.34 6.77
C ASN A 57 8.68 -1.86 6.85
N ILE A 58 7.70 -1.03 6.48
CA ILE A 58 7.73 0.43 6.64
C ILE A 58 6.44 0.81 7.33
N MET A 59 6.52 1.60 8.39
CA MET A 59 5.35 2.20 9.01
C MET A 59 5.01 3.49 8.26
N VAL A 60 3.76 3.58 7.83
CA VAL A 60 3.23 4.74 7.10
C VAL A 60 1.95 5.21 7.75
N LYS A 61 1.60 6.48 7.56
CA LYS A 61 0.38 7.07 8.11
C LYS A 61 -0.31 8.00 7.13
N ASP A 62 -1.60 8.20 7.34
CA ASP A 62 -2.35 9.34 6.84
C ASP A 62 -3.00 10.09 8.03
N ASP A 63 -3.95 10.96 7.75
CA ASP A 63 -4.77 11.68 8.73
C ASP A 63 -5.80 10.81 9.46
N THR A 64 -6.05 9.59 8.98
CA THR A 64 -7.05 8.67 9.52
C THR A 64 -6.47 7.51 10.34
N GLY A 65 -5.18 7.21 10.17
CA GLY A 65 -4.48 6.19 10.95
C GLY A 65 -3.10 5.85 10.42
N ASP A 66 -2.58 4.71 10.87
CA ASP A 66 -1.31 4.13 10.44
C ASP A 66 -1.47 2.68 9.99
N CYS A 67 -0.58 2.25 9.09
CA CYS A 67 -0.49 0.87 8.64
C CYS A 67 0.96 0.50 8.30
N ARG A 68 1.20 -0.77 7.97
CA ARG A 68 2.52 -1.25 7.54
C ARG A 68 2.53 -1.49 6.04
N LEU A 69 3.48 -0.88 5.33
CA LEU A 69 3.87 -1.35 4.00
C LEU A 69 4.82 -2.53 4.13
N ALA A 70 4.41 -3.70 3.66
CA ALA A 70 5.20 -4.92 3.65
C ALA A 70 5.79 -5.13 2.25
N LEU A 71 7.08 -4.83 2.11
CA LEU A 71 7.84 -5.03 0.87
C LEU A 71 8.47 -6.43 0.89
N TRP A 72 8.31 -7.18 -0.19
CA TRP A 72 8.77 -8.56 -0.30
C TRP A 72 9.82 -8.70 -1.40
N ASP A 73 10.82 -9.53 -1.14
CA ASP A 73 11.89 -9.88 -2.09
C ASP A 73 12.49 -8.63 -2.75
N ASP A 74 12.41 -8.51 -4.08
CA ASP A 74 12.98 -7.40 -4.84
C ASP A 74 12.38 -6.04 -4.48
N ASP A 75 11.15 -6.02 -3.96
CA ASP A 75 10.51 -4.78 -3.52
C ASP A 75 11.23 -4.20 -2.29
N THR A 76 11.97 -5.00 -1.52
CA THR A 76 12.67 -4.52 -0.31
C THR A 76 13.75 -3.48 -0.60
N ASP A 77 14.28 -3.49 -1.84
CA ASP A 77 15.29 -2.56 -2.31
C ASP A 77 14.67 -1.28 -2.90
N LEU A 78 13.34 -1.17 -3.00
CA LEU A 78 12.65 0.05 -3.48
C LEU A 78 12.97 1.27 -2.63
N ILE A 79 13.20 1.07 -1.32
CA ILE A 79 13.60 2.13 -0.41
C ILE A 79 14.88 2.81 -0.90
N GLU A 80 15.92 2.02 -1.18
CA GLU A 80 17.20 2.53 -1.65
C GLU A 80 17.10 3.05 -3.09
N ARG A 81 16.40 2.33 -3.97
CA ARG A 81 16.28 2.70 -5.39
C ARG A 81 15.55 4.02 -5.60
N LEU A 82 14.52 4.30 -4.80
CA LEU A 82 13.73 5.52 -4.90
C LEU A 82 14.19 6.61 -3.93
N GLY A 83 15.14 6.33 -3.02
CA GLY A 83 15.58 7.30 -2.02
C GLY A 83 14.51 7.62 -0.97
N ILE A 84 13.68 6.64 -0.60
CA ILE A 84 12.61 6.82 0.38
C ILE A 84 13.23 6.98 1.77
N THR A 85 12.84 8.06 2.45
CA THR A 85 13.30 8.38 3.82
C THR A 85 12.10 8.63 4.73
N VAL A 86 12.34 8.74 6.04
CA VAL A 86 11.30 9.17 6.98
C VAL A 86 10.84 10.58 6.60
N GLY A 87 9.52 10.78 6.53
CA GLY A 87 8.89 12.00 6.04
C GLY A 87 8.58 12.01 4.54
N SER A 88 9.06 11.02 3.76
CA SER A 88 8.69 10.88 2.35
C SER A 88 7.18 10.60 2.21
N ARG A 89 6.55 11.23 1.22
CA ARG A 89 5.19 10.91 0.81
C ARG A 89 5.19 9.89 -0.31
N LEU A 90 4.34 8.89 -0.18
CA LEU A 90 4.23 7.77 -1.11
C LEU A 90 2.81 7.66 -1.64
N ARG A 91 2.68 7.40 -2.93
CA ARG A 91 1.47 6.84 -3.53
C ARG A 91 1.65 5.35 -3.74
N CYS A 92 0.81 4.57 -3.09
CA CYS A 92 0.77 3.12 -3.19
C CYS A 92 -0.46 2.75 -4.04
N GLN A 93 -0.26 2.43 -5.31
CA GLN A 93 -1.32 2.15 -6.26
C GLN A 93 -1.54 0.66 -6.44
N ASP A 94 -2.81 0.23 -6.55
CA ASP A 94 -3.24 -1.16 -6.76
C ASP A 94 -2.55 -2.15 -5.81
N CYS A 95 -2.36 -1.72 -4.57
CA CYS A 95 -1.70 -2.47 -3.51
C CYS A 95 -2.69 -3.35 -2.74
N TYR A 96 -2.22 -4.50 -2.26
CA TYR A 96 -3.07 -5.51 -1.63
C TYR A 96 -3.09 -5.35 -0.11
N VAL A 97 -4.29 -5.28 0.46
CA VAL A 97 -4.54 -5.19 1.90
C VAL A 97 -4.67 -6.57 2.51
N LYS A 98 -3.99 -6.76 3.64
CA LYS A 98 -4.11 -7.94 4.50
C LYS A 98 -4.25 -7.52 5.95
N GLN A 99 -5.35 -7.86 6.59
CA GLN A 99 -5.47 -7.71 8.03
C GLN A 99 -4.75 -8.85 8.75
N THR A 100 -4.02 -8.50 9.80
CA THR A 100 -3.26 -9.43 10.65
C THR A 100 -3.57 -9.17 12.12
N ASP A 101 -3.16 -10.08 13.01
CA ASP A 101 -3.27 -9.90 14.45
C ASP A 101 -2.51 -8.67 14.97
N TYR A 102 -1.60 -8.11 14.16
CA TYR A 102 -0.78 -6.95 14.48
C TYR A 102 -1.22 -5.66 13.76
N GLY A 103 -2.40 -5.68 13.13
CA GLY A 103 -2.95 -4.57 12.35
C GLY A 103 -2.94 -4.79 10.85
N THR A 104 -3.07 -3.71 10.09
CA THR A 104 -3.22 -3.71 8.63
C THR A 104 -1.86 -3.69 7.94
N ASP A 105 -1.60 -4.71 7.12
CA ASP A 105 -0.46 -4.77 6.20
C ASP A 105 -0.92 -4.47 4.78
N VAL A 106 -0.17 -3.63 4.08
CA VAL A 106 -0.38 -3.31 2.68
C VAL A 106 0.87 -3.74 1.90
N GLY A 107 0.73 -4.66 0.96
CA GLY A 107 1.81 -5.09 0.08
C GLY A 107 1.64 -4.55 -1.33
N LYS A 108 2.75 -4.34 -2.06
CA LYS A 108 2.69 -3.91 -3.47
C LYS A 108 1.85 -4.85 -4.35
N GLY A 109 1.85 -6.15 -4.02
CA GLY A 109 1.20 -7.16 -4.84
C GLY A 109 1.87 -7.32 -6.21
N LYS A 110 1.26 -8.11 -7.10
CA LYS A 110 1.86 -8.40 -8.41
C LYS A 110 1.81 -7.20 -9.37
N LYS A 111 0.73 -6.42 -9.32
CA LYS A 111 0.45 -5.33 -10.26
C LYS A 111 0.63 -3.94 -9.68
N GLY A 112 0.64 -3.81 -8.35
CA GLY A 112 0.74 -2.51 -7.72
C GLY A 112 2.10 -1.84 -7.91
N SER A 113 2.12 -0.54 -7.63
CA SER A 113 3.30 0.31 -7.73
C SER A 113 3.38 1.21 -6.51
N ILE A 114 4.61 1.62 -6.17
CA ILE A 114 4.89 2.56 -5.10
C ILE A 114 5.78 3.66 -5.69
N ALA A 115 5.37 4.90 -5.54
CA ALA A 115 6.08 6.06 -6.06
C ALA A 115 6.13 7.19 -5.03
N LEU A 116 7.19 7.99 -5.07
CA LEU A 116 7.26 9.26 -4.35
C LEU A 116 6.32 10.28 -4.99
N ILE A 117 5.69 11.12 -4.17
CA ILE A 117 4.80 12.22 -4.59
C ILE A 117 5.12 13.52 -3.86
#